data_AF-A0AAJ5NEB4-F1
#
_entry.id   AF-A0AAJ5NEB4-F1
#
_cell.length_a   1.000
_cell.length_b   1.000
_cell.length_c   1.000
_cell.angle_alpha   90.00
_cell.angle_beta   90.00
_cell.angle_gamma   90.00
#
_symmetry.space_group_name_H-M   'P 1'
#
loop_
_entity.id
_entity.type
_entity.pdbx_description
1 polymer ?
#
loop_
_entity_poly.entity_id
_entity_poly.type
_entity_poly.pdbx_seq_one_letter_code
_entity_poly.pdbx_strand_id
1 'polypeptide(L)'
;MLRMDEDGSPGQSGGKCCTRYPREWQADLMVTVRWLVDKKNEKTSGWYKAEEVRIPQYDGSRSGGVWAIFLPGDRVKLMVADGNANGKNSVAVRPADDDPDVEQGVPDKEWNYEYPKGLKRGLQ
;
A
#
# COMPACT_ATOMS: atom_id res chain seq x y z
N MET A 1 15.58 6.44 8.76
CA MET A 1 15.33 4.98 8.68
C MET A 1 16.13 4.26 9.72
N LEU A 2 15.53 3.25 10.33
CA LEU A 2 16.07 2.52 11.46
C LEU A 2 16.13 1.03 11.13
N ARG A 3 16.90 0.27 11.91
CA ARG A 3 17.06 -1.17 11.68
C ARG A 3 15.74 -1.91 11.87
N MET A 4 15.45 -2.84 10.98
CA MET A 4 14.31 -3.75 11.15
C MET A 4 14.61 -4.77 12.23
N ASP A 5 13.59 -5.12 13.03
CA ASP A 5 13.69 -6.21 13.99
C ASP A 5 13.66 -7.57 13.26
N GLU A 6 14.09 -8.64 13.94
CA GLU A 6 14.16 -9.98 13.34
C GLU A 6 12.77 -10.51 12.92
N ASP A 7 11.70 -10.04 13.57
CA ASP A 7 10.32 -10.40 13.28
C ASP A 7 9.66 -9.59 12.14
N GLY A 8 10.44 -8.74 11.46
CA GLY A 8 9.96 -7.87 10.38
C GLY A 8 9.31 -6.57 10.85
N SER A 9 9.36 -6.26 12.15
CA SER A 9 8.88 -4.97 12.66
C SER A 9 9.82 -3.82 12.22
N PRO A 10 9.29 -2.66 11.79
CA PRO A 10 10.12 -1.49 11.46
C PRO A 10 10.88 -0.94 12.68
N GLY A 11 12.12 -0.47 12.49
CA GLY A 11 12.88 0.24 13.53
C GLY A 11 12.28 1.60 13.88
N GLN A 12 12.29 1.97 15.17
CA GLN A 12 11.38 3.00 15.71
C GLN A 12 11.98 4.38 16.08
N SER A 13 11.37 5.44 15.52
CA SER A 13 11.22 6.77 16.12
C SER A 13 9.79 7.18 15.78
N GLY A 14 8.82 6.87 16.66
CA GLY A 14 7.41 7.27 16.43
C GLY A 14 6.30 6.26 16.71
N GLY A 15 6.55 5.12 17.37
CA GLY A 15 5.49 4.25 17.89
C GLY A 15 5.19 2.99 17.07
N LYS A 16 4.65 1.98 17.76
CA LYS A 16 4.26 0.66 17.21
C LYS A 16 2.98 0.75 16.37
N CYS A 17 3.08 1.15 15.12
CA CYS A 17 1.99 1.06 14.15
C CYS A 17 2.53 0.36 12.89
N CYS A 18 1.99 -0.73 12.33
CA CYS A 18 1.01 -1.77 12.72
C CYS A 18 1.09 -2.93 11.68
N THR A 19 1.68 -2.67 10.52
CA THR A 19 1.87 -3.65 9.44
C THR A 19 3.20 -4.37 9.61
N ARG A 20 3.14 -5.68 9.84
CA ARG A 20 4.29 -6.57 9.73
C ARG A 20 4.41 -7.06 8.28
N TYR A 21 5.64 -7.22 7.82
CA TYR A 21 5.95 -7.82 6.53
C TYR A 21 7.19 -8.71 6.71
N PRO A 22 7.43 -9.68 5.82
CA PRO A 22 8.59 -10.55 5.92
C PRO A 22 9.89 -9.74 6.03
N ARG A 23 10.82 -10.14 6.89
CA ARG A 23 12.16 -9.50 6.91
C ARG A 23 12.92 -9.81 5.62
N GLU A 24 12.80 -11.04 5.14
CA GLU A 24 13.36 -11.50 3.87
C GLU A 24 12.33 -11.31 2.77
N TRP A 25 12.69 -10.54 1.75
CA TRP A 25 11.81 -10.30 0.60
C TRP A 25 11.60 -11.59 -0.22
N GLN A 26 10.38 -11.76 -0.74
CA GLN A 26 9.98 -12.87 -1.60
C GLN A 26 9.40 -12.34 -2.91
N ALA A 27 9.75 -12.96 -4.04
CA ALA A 27 9.39 -12.48 -5.38
C ALA A 27 7.90 -12.61 -5.70
N ASP A 28 7.22 -13.54 -5.04
CA ASP A 28 5.79 -13.80 -5.13
C ASP A 28 4.99 -13.10 -4.02
N LEU A 29 5.62 -12.22 -3.24
CA LEU A 29 4.93 -11.42 -2.22
C LEU A 29 4.01 -10.40 -2.90
N MET A 30 2.72 -10.74 -2.92
CA MET A 30 1.65 -9.92 -3.48
C MET A 30 0.56 -9.67 -2.44
N VAL A 31 -0.11 -8.53 -2.55
CA VAL A 31 -1.22 -8.18 -1.65
C VAL A 31 -2.41 -7.60 -2.41
N THR A 32 -3.56 -7.58 -1.75
CA THR A 32 -4.70 -6.76 -2.17
C THR A 32 -4.71 -5.47 -1.38
N VAL A 33 -4.67 -4.32 -2.07
CA VAL A 33 -4.85 -3.01 -1.45
C VAL A 33 -6.30 -2.60 -1.63
N ARG A 34 -6.99 -2.26 -0.54
CA ARG A 34 -8.36 -1.70 -0.56
C ARG A 34 -8.36 -0.32 0.07
N TRP A 35 -9.04 0.63 -0.55
CA TRP A 35 -9.15 1.99 -0.04
C TRP A 35 -10.50 2.61 -0.36
N LEU A 36 -11.02 3.41 0.57
CA LEU A 36 -12.24 4.17 0.39
C LEU A 36 -11.89 5.52 -0.23
N VAL A 37 -12.46 5.81 -1.40
CA VAL A 37 -12.25 7.07 -2.10
C VAL A 37 -13.45 7.98 -1.92
N ASP A 38 -13.21 9.21 -1.51
CA ASP A 38 -14.18 10.30 -1.57
C ASP A 38 -13.79 11.28 -2.68
N LYS A 39 -14.39 11.12 -3.86
CA LYS A 39 -14.21 12.01 -5.01
C LYS A 39 -15.31 13.06 -5.04
N LYS A 40 -15.03 14.22 -5.65
CA LYS A 40 -16.04 15.27 -5.89
C LYS A 40 -17.29 14.76 -6.62
N ASN A 41 -17.14 13.74 -7.47
CA ASN A 41 -18.26 13.08 -8.13
C ASN A 41 -18.65 11.81 -7.36
N GLU A 42 -19.81 11.85 -6.69
CA GLU A 42 -20.32 10.73 -5.88
C GLU A 42 -20.43 9.41 -6.66
N LYS A 43 -20.70 9.45 -7.97
CA LYS A 43 -20.77 8.24 -8.81
C LYS A 43 -19.44 7.51 -8.96
N THR A 44 -18.34 8.18 -8.60
CA THR A 44 -16.98 7.65 -8.67
C THR A 44 -16.34 7.50 -7.29
N SER A 45 -17.05 7.90 -6.22
CA SER A 45 -16.68 7.63 -4.83
C SER A 45 -17.04 6.19 -4.44
N GLY A 46 -16.40 5.67 -3.39
CA GLY A 46 -16.62 4.32 -2.90
C GLY A 46 -15.32 3.56 -2.69
N TRP A 47 -15.43 2.29 -2.35
CA TRP A 47 -14.31 1.38 -2.21
C TRP A 47 -13.71 1.02 -3.56
N TYR A 48 -12.39 1.04 -3.61
CA TYR A 48 -11.57 0.54 -4.71
C TYR A 48 -10.64 -0.55 -4.20
N LYS A 49 -10.27 -1.45 -5.10
CA LYS A 49 -9.26 -2.48 -4.84
C LYS A 49 -8.27 -2.58 -5.99
N ALA A 50 -7.03 -2.88 -5.67
CA ALA A 50 -6.03 -3.39 -6.58
C ALA A 50 -5.58 -4.76 -6.05
N GLU A 51 -5.63 -5.77 -6.91
CA GLU A 51 -5.19 -7.13 -6.59
C GLU A 51 -3.79 -7.37 -7.14
N GLU A 52 -3.11 -8.41 -6.64
CA GLU A 52 -1.77 -8.80 -7.10
C GLU A 52 -0.69 -7.70 -7.03
N VAL A 53 -0.88 -6.73 -6.12
CA VAL A 53 0.07 -5.62 -5.94
C VAL A 53 1.40 -6.16 -5.41
N ARG A 54 2.44 -6.08 -6.23
CA ARG A 54 3.80 -6.49 -5.84
C ARG A 54 4.41 -5.46 -4.91
N ILE A 55 5.21 -5.96 -3.97
CA ILE A 55 6.08 -5.11 -3.15
C ILE A 55 7.49 -5.19 -3.76
N PRO A 56 8.07 -4.07 -4.24
CA PRO A 56 9.43 -4.07 -4.77
C PRO A 56 10.44 -4.60 -3.74
N GLN A 57 11.50 -5.22 -4.22
CA GLN A 57 12.53 -5.80 -3.36
C GLN A 57 13.10 -4.77 -2.38
N TYR A 58 12.95 -5.06 -1.09
CA TYR A 58 13.55 -4.31 0.03
C TYR A 58 14.71 -5.10 0.64
N ASP A 59 15.66 -4.37 1.22
CA ASP A 59 16.91 -4.96 1.75
C ASP A 59 16.75 -5.73 3.08
N GLY A 60 15.62 -5.56 3.77
CA GLY A 60 15.34 -6.20 5.07
C GLY A 60 16.19 -5.69 6.23
N SER A 61 17.13 -4.77 5.97
CA SER A 61 18.10 -4.26 6.93
C SER A 61 17.60 -2.99 7.61
N ARG A 62 16.86 -2.15 6.85
CA ARG A 62 16.34 -0.87 7.30
C ARG A 62 14.92 -0.68 6.80
N SER A 63 14.15 0.08 7.56
CA SER A 63 12.81 0.49 7.14
C SER A 63 12.45 1.88 7.63
N GLY A 64 11.68 2.57 6.80
CA GLY A 64 10.89 3.76 7.09
C GLY A 64 9.38 3.48 7.04
N GLY A 65 8.98 2.20 7.12
CA GLY A 65 7.59 1.74 7.10
C GLY A 65 7.11 1.25 5.73
N VAL A 66 5.90 0.68 5.73
CA VAL A 66 5.15 0.34 4.51
C VAL A 66 4.35 1.56 4.06
N TRP A 67 4.41 1.87 2.78
CA TRP A 67 3.75 3.03 2.18
C TRP A 67 2.86 2.60 1.02
N ALA A 68 1.58 2.98 1.08
CA ALA A 68 0.67 2.95 -0.06
C ALA A 68 0.65 4.35 -0.71
N ILE A 69 1.14 4.45 -1.94
CA ILE A 69 1.16 5.69 -2.71
C ILE A 69 -0.01 5.64 -3.70
N PHE A 70 -1.03 6.46 -3.46
CA PHE A 70 -2.15 6.62 -4.39
C PHE A 70 -1.78 7.65 -5.47
N LEU A 71 -1.94 7.25 -6.73
CA LEU A 71 -1.60 8.00 -7.92
C LEU A 71 -2.86 8.43 -8.68
N PRO A 72 -2.79 9.46 -9.54
CA PRO A 72 -3.89 9.83 -10.42
C PRO A 72 -4.37 8.64 -11.26
N GLY A 73 -5.69 8.58 -11.49
CA GLY A 73 -6.32 7.50 -12.24
C GLY A 73 -6.57 6.25 -11.41
N ASP A 74 -6.74 6.37 -10.08
CA ASP A 74 -7.01 5.26 -9.16
C ASP A 74 -5.90 4.20 -9.14
N ARG A 75 -4.66 4.61 -9.40
CA ARG A 75 -3.50 3.73 -9.39
C ARG A 75 -2.86 3.71 -8.01
N VAL A 76 -2.18 2.62 -7.67
CA VAL A 76 -1.51 2.48 -6.37
C VAL A 76 -0.17 1.76 -6.52
N LYS A 77 0.82 2.21 -5.76
CA LYS A 77 2.06 1.46 -5.50
C LYS A 77 2.16 1.17 -4.03
N LEU A 78 2.52 -0.06 -3.68
CA LEU A 78 2.88 -0.43 -2.32
C LEU A 78 4.39 -0.66 -2.24
N MET A 79 5.05 -0.09 -1.25
CA MET A 79 6.49 -0.30 -1.05
C MET A 79 6.90 -0.26 0.42
N VAL A 80 8.03 -0.89 0.72
CA VAL A 80 8.74 -0.68 1.98
C VAL A 80 9.80 0.39 1.75
N ALA A 81 9.74 1.50 2.48
CA ALA A 81 10.75 2.54 2.37
C ALA A 81 12.06 2.05 3.00
N ASP A 82 13.09 1.78 2.20
CA ASP A 82 14.36 1.18 2.67
C ASP A 82 15.58 2.10 2.47
N GLY A 83 15.36 3.29 1.90
CA GLY A 83 16.44 4.24 1.65
C GLY A 83 16.95 4.20 0.22
N ASN A 84 16.21 3.49 -0.62
CA ASN A 84 16.33 3.39 -2.06
C ASN A 84 17.38 2.37 -2.53
N ALA A 85 17.38 1.15 -1.96
CA ALA A 85 18.35 0.09 -2.27
C ALA A 85 18.40 -0.32 -3.76
N ASN A 86 17.28 -0.19 -4.49
CA ASN A 86 17.15 -0.59 -5.90
C ASN A 86 16.53 0.51 -6.81
N GLY A 87 16.50 1.77 -6.35
CA GLY A 87 15.90 2.87 -7.11
C GLY A 87 14.37 2.98 -7.05
N LYS A 88 13.68 2.03 -6.41
CA LYS A 88 12.21 1.90 -6.42
C LYS A 88 11.50 2.20 -5.09
N ASN A 89 12.25 2.39 -4.00
CA ASN A 89 11.75 2.37 -2.63
C ASN A 89 11.98 3.71 -1.90
N SER A 90 11.57 4.81 -2.53
CA SER A 90 11.74 6.17 -1.99
C SER A 90 10.40 6.91 -1.94
N VAL A 91 10.00 7.36 -0.75
CA VAL A 91 8.81 8.21 -0.56
C VAL A 91 9.03 9.65 -1.06
N ALA A 92 10.28 10.03 -1.33
CA ALA A 92 10.63 11.35 -1.82
C ALA A 92 10.51 11.48 -3.35
N VAL A 93 10.41 10.35 -4.07
CA VAL A 93 10.34 10.31 -5.53
C VAL A 93 8.98 9.76 -5.93
N ARG A 94 8.20 10.54 -6.70
CA ARG A 94 6.94 10.05 -7.24
C ARG A 94 7.22 8.85 -8.18
N PRO A 95 6.51 7.72 -8.04
CA PRO A 95 6.58 6.63 -9.01
C PRO A 95 6.32 7.11 -10.43
N ALA A 96 7.08 6.59 -11.39
CA ALA A 96 6.88 6.88 -12.80
C ALA A 96 5.51 6.34 -13.26
N ASP A 97 4.95 6.94 -14.31
CA ASP A 97 3.64 6.50 -14.80
C ASP A 97 3.69 5.08 -15.43
N ASP A 98 4.87 4.63 -15.85
CA ASP A 98 5.19 3.31 -16.40
C ASP A 98 5.93 2.39 -15.39
N ASP A 99 5.94 2.75 -14.10
CA ASP A 99 6.54 1.93 -13.05
C ASP A 99 5.83 0.56 -12.99
N PRO A 100 6.56 -0.56 -13.17
CA PRO A 100 5.97 -1.89 -13.25
C PRO A 100 5.37 -2.39 -11.92
N ASP A 101 5.64 -1.70 -10.81
CA ASP A 101 5.08 -2.02 -9.50
C ASP A 101 3.86 -1.13 -9.15
N VAL A 102 3.36 -0.35 -10.13
CA VAL A 102 2.11 0.42 -10.02
C VAL A 102 0.95 -0.40 -10.59
N GLU A 103 -0.06 -0.62 -9.76
CA GLU A 103 -1.26 -1.36 -10.14
C GLU A 103 -2.48 -0.45 -10.30
N GLN A 104 -3.40 -0.88 -11.16
CA GLN A 104 -4.67 -0.18 -11.40
C GLN A 104 -5.72 -0.60 -10.38
N GLY A 105 -6.29 0.38 -9.67
CA GLY A 105 -7.46 0.19 -8.84
C GLY A 105 -8.73 0.12 -9.66
N VAL A 106 -9.65 -0.74 -9.23
CA VAL A 106 -11.01 -0.86 -9.78
C VAL A 106 -12.04 -0.77 -8.66
N PRO A 107 -13.29 -0.34 -8.93
CA PRO A 107 -14.34 -0.33 -7.93
C PRO A 107 -14.53 -1.71 -7.29
N ASP A 108 -14.46 -1.77 -5.96
CA ASP A 108 -14.67 -2.99 -5.18
C ASP A 108 -16.17 -3.19 -4.95
N LYS A 109 -16.82 -3.99 -5.81
CA LYS A 109 -18.26 -4.23 -5.74
C LYS A 109 -18.69 -4.86 -4.41
N GLU A 110 -17.86 -5.75 -3.86
CA GLU A 110 -18.14 -6.45 -2.61
C GLU A 110 -18.12 -5.45 -1.45
N TRP A 111 -17.05 -4.65 -1.34
CA TRP A 111 -16.93 -3.68 -0.26
C TRP A 111 -17.87 -2.49 -0.39
N ASN A 112 -18.19 -2.08 -1.61
CA ASN A 112 -19.23 -1.06 -1.82
C ASN A 112 -20.63 -1.55 -1.39
N TYR A 113 -20.88 -2.86 -1.43
CA TYR A 113 -22.12 -3.44 -0.95
C TYR A 113 -22.12 -3.64 0.57
N GLU A 114 -21.06 -4.24 1.12
CA GLU A 114 -20.98 -4.57 2.55
C GLU A 114 -20.67 -3.36 3.44
N TYR A 115 -19.90 -2.40 2.93
CA TYR A 115 -19.42 -1.24 3.68
C TYR A 115 -19.67 0.08 2.93
N PRO A 116 -20.92 0.41 2.55
CA PRO A 116 -21.20 1.65 1.86
C PRO A 116 -20.69 2.86 2.66
N LYS A 117 -19.88 3.71 2.02
CA LYS A 117 -19.20 4.86 2.66
C LYS A 117 -18.34 4.49 3.88
N GLY A 118 -17.85 3.25 3.96
CA GLY A 118 -17.02 2.76 5.06
C GLY A 118 -17.80 2.28 6.29
N LEU A 119 -19.13 2.27 6.25
CA LEU A 119 -19.98 1.81 7.35
C LEU A 119 -20.58 0.44 7.00
N LYS A 120 -20.50 -0.51 7.93
CA LYS A 120 -21.08 -1.85 7.72
C LYS A 120 -22.58 -1.76 7.49
N ARG A 121 -23.06 -2.36 6.41
CA ARG A 121 -24.47 -2.38 6.05
C ARG A 121 -25.30 -3.05 7.16
N GLY A 122 -26.44 -2.45 7.49
CA GLY A 122 -27.36 -2.96 8.52
C GLY A 122 -27.02 -2.55 9.95
N LEU A 123 -25.94 -1.80 10.17
CA LEU A 123 -25.69 -1.06 11.41
C LEU A 123 -26.06 0.41 11.17
N GLN A 124 -27.35 0.74 11.33
CA GLN A 124 -27.87 2.11 11.30
C GLN A 124 -28.66 2.37 12.58
#